data_AF-A0A953JTD8-F1
#
_entry.id   AF-A0A953JTD8-F1
#
_cell.length_a   1.000
_cell.length_b   1.000
_cell.length_c   1.000
_cell.angle_alpha   90.00
_cell.angle_beta   90.00
_cell.angle_gamma   90.00
#
_symmetry.space_group_name_H-M   'P 1'
#
loop_
_entity.id
_entity.type
_entity.pdbx_description
1 polymer ?
#
loop_
_entity_poly.entity_id
_entity_poly.type
_entity_poly.pdbx_seq_one_letter_code
_entity_poly.pdbx_strand_id
1 'polypeptide(L)'
;MRKYLSKGALTGVLVATSLMATACPEAPPYGGPPVATRTFMATTVTVNSSNDGWNIACWEGCDEPRSLNVGFRVKIGVANSASGQSVYGANPWPGLVQQGPAEPDGSHTFINHPQNGDQRGTLTFSNIAMPDLLDLAQGAPVEIVGVWAWKVEDDGVLSVPPTALASAAATAIASVLNSTLATSTMPAPEGIVGLITSALGNVGFFNTVWAGITAILPGFTVDDIVGSAMYVGVGSSGTLASIIDGVTSGVAFPAVPIPVVSRPPDIGGGSIFSLGVGTKSFTNNYTNDGVDGQHTMSYTFG
;
A
#
# COMPACT_ATOMS: atom_id res chain seq x y z
N MET A 1 -30.19 -4.84 8.85
CA MET A 1 -29.82 -3.47 9.27
C MET A 1 -29.82 -2.59 8.03
N ARG A 2 -30.60 -1.50 8.02
CA ARG A 2 -30.67 -0.55 6.90
C ARG A 2 -29.37 0.27 6.88
N LYS A 3 -28.58 0.16 5.82
CA LYS A 3 -27.39 1.01 5.60
C LYS A 3 -27.88 2.39 5.18
N TYR A 4 -27.70 3.38 6.06
CA TYR A 4 -27.94 4.77 5.71
C TYR A 4 -26.77 5.26 4.86
N LEU A 5 -27.03 5.55 3.58
CA LEU A 5 -26.17 6.43 2.78
C LEU A 5 -26.11 7.78 3.52
N SER A 6 -24.91 8.20 3.92
CA SER A 6 -24.72 9.50 4.56
C SER A 6 -25.14 10.61 3.59
N LYS A 7 -25.75 11.68 4.11
CA LYS A 7 -26.32 12.78 3.30
C LYS A 7 -25.34 13.34 2.26
N GLY A 8 -24.01 13.27 2.50
CA GLY A 8 -22.99 13.71 1.55
C GLY A 8 -22.87 12.86 0.29
N ALA A 9 -23.09 11.54 0.37
CA ALA A 9 -23.07 10.65 -0.79
C ALA A 9 -24.24 10.93 -1.74
N LEU A 10 -25.41 11.31 -1.19
CA LEU A 10 -26.59 11.62 -1.98
C LEU A 10 -26.46 12.96 -2.74
N THR A 11 -25.85 13.97 -2.12
CA THR A 11 -25.62 15.27 -2.77
C THR A 11 -24.58 15.19 -3.88
N GLY A 12 -23.52 14.39 -3.71
CA GLY A 12 -22.52 14.15 -4.76
C GLY A 12 -23.09 13.43 -5.99
N VAL A 13 -23.95 12.44 -5.77
CA VAL A 13 -24.60 11.68 -6.86
C VAL A 13 -25.60 12.55 -7.64
N LEU A 14 -26.39 13.40 -6.96
CA LEU A 14 -27.35 14.28 -7.64
C LEU A 14 -26.68 15.36 -8.51
N VAL A 15 -25.54 15.91 -8.07
CA VAL A 15 -24.80 16.92 -8.83
C VAL A 15 -24.11 16.31 -10.06
N ALA A 16 -23.66 15.06 -9.98
CA ALA A 16 -23.06 14.36 -11.13
C ALA A 16 -24.07 14.11 -12.27
N THR A 17 -25.34 13.84 -11.95
CA THR A 17 -26.38 13.61 -12.97
C THR A 17 -26.86 14.88 -13.70
N SER A 18 -26.74 16.07 -13.09
CA SER A 18 -27.23 17.32 -13.70
C SER A 18 -26.20 17.99 -14.62
N LEU A 19 -24.91 17.67 -14.50
CA LEU A 19 -23.83 18.23 -15.33
C LEU A 19 -23.64 17.50 -16.68
N MET A 20 -24.19 16.30 -16.83
CA MET A 20 -24.08 15.49 -18.06
C MET A 20 -25.03 15.95 -19.19
N ALA A 21 -25.98 16.87 -18.92
CA ALA A 21 -27.05 17.21 -19.84
C ALA A 21 -26.81 18.44 -20.75
N THR A 22 -25.65 19.12 -20.65
CA THR A 22 -25.43 20.41 -21.34
C THR A 22 -24.18 20.52 -22.22
N ALA A 23 -23.58 19.42 -22.68
CA ALA A 23 -22.39 19.49 -23.55
C ALA A 23 -22.69 19.08 -25.00
N CYS A 24 -22.94 20.07 -25.86
CA CYS A 24 -22.75 20.03 -27.33
C CYS A 24 -22.16 21.41 -27.70
N PRO A 25 -21.00 21.51 -28.40
CA PRO A 25 -20.67 20.87 -29.66
C PRO A 25 -19.54 19.83 -29.53
N GLU A 26 -19.22 19.13 -30.63
CA GLU A 26 -18.19 18.07 -30.72
C GLU A 26 -16.98 18.38 -29.85
N ALA A 27 -16.88 17.65 -28.73
CA ALA A 27 -15.69 17.67 -27.91
C ALA A 27 -14.51 17.22 -28.79
N PRO A 28 -13.34 17.86 -28.69
CA PRO A 28 -12.15 17.38 -29.38
C PRO A 28 -11.94 15.89 -29.10
N PRO A 29 -11.32 15.12 -30.04
CA PRO A 29 -11.16 13.69 -29.87
C PRO A 29 -10.56 13.40 -28.51
N TYR A 30 -11.31 12.65 -27.71
CA TYR A 30 -10.94 12.34 -26.35
C TYR A 30 -9.61 11.57 -26.32
N GLY A 31 -8.58 12.16 -25.70
CA GLY A 31 -7.21 11.64 -25.69
C GLY A 31 -6.94 10.55 -24.65
N GLY A 32 -7.98 10.08 -23.93
CA GLY A 32 -7.82 9.20 -22.77
C GLY A 32 -7.65 9.98 -21.46
N PRO A 33 -7.72 9.27 -20.32
CA PRO A 33 -7.53 9.90 -19.02
C PRO A 33 -6.08 10.40 -18.89
N PRO A 34 -5.84 11.46 -18.11
CA PRO A 34 -4.47 11.88 -17.80
C PRO A 34 -3.72 10.73 -17.13
N VAL A 35 -2.41 10.66 -17.35
CA VAL A 35 -1.54 9.67 -16.72
C VAL A 35 -0.53 10.34 -15.80
N ALA A 36 -0.14 9.64 -14.75
CA ALA A 36 0.86 10.15 -13.81
C ALA A 36 1.82 9.06 -13.32
N THR A 37 3.01 9.50 -12.89
CA THR A 37 3.92 8.66 -12.12
C THR A 37 3.68 8.93 -10.64
N ARG A 38 3.62 7.86 -9.85
CA ARG A 38 3.50 7.92 -8.38
C ARG A 38 4.61 7.12 -7.73
N THR A 39 5.04 7.59 -6.58
CA THR A 39 6.07 6.94 -5.77
C THR A 39 5.55 6.66 -4.38
N PHE A 40 5.94 5.51 -3.85
CA PHE A 40 5.77 5.20 -2.43
C PHE A 40 7.15 5.04 -1.80
N MET A 41 7.36 5.66 -0.65
CA MET A 41 8.66 5.63 0.03
C MET A 41 8.51 5.80 1.54
N ALA A 42 9.36 5.13 2.30
CA ALA A 42 9.51 5.41 3.73
C ALA A 42 10.22 6.76 3.93
N THR A 43 9.83 7.49 4.95
CA THR A 43 10.38 8.82 5.26
C THR A 43 11.12 8.81 6.59
N THR A 44 10.52 8.27 7.65
CA THR A 44 11.13 8.21 8.97
C THR A 44 10.82 6.89 9.68
N VAL A 45 11.65 6.54 10.64
CA VAL A 45 11.37 5.51 11.64
C VAL A 45 11.74 6.04 13.02
N THR A 46 10.88 5.76 14.00
CA THR A 46 11.15 5.92 15.43
C THR A 46 11.21 4.54 16.07
N VAL A 47 12.31 4.26 16.77
CA VAL A 47 12.50 3.05 17.55
C VAL A 47 11.83 3.26 18.90
N ASN A 48 10.63 2.70 19.11
CA ASN A 48 9.90 2.86 20.37
C ASN A 48 10.38 1.89 21.47
N SER A 49 10.83 0.70 21.04
CA SER A 49 11.52 -0.30 21.87
C SER A 49 12.28 -1.25 20.93
N SER A 50 13.44 -1.79 21.31
CA SER A 50 14.15 -2.79 20.49
C SER A 50 13.75 -4.23 20.83
N ASN A 51 14.18 -5.12 19.95
CA ASN A 51 14.19 -6.58 20.11
C ASN A 51 15.54 -7.11 20.68
N ASP A 52 16.58 -6.27 20.78
CA ASP A 52 17.97 -6.72 20.92
C ASP A 52 18.41 -7.00 22.36
N GLY A 53 17.90 -8.09 22.93
CA GLY A 53 18.27 -8.55 24.28
C GLY A 53 19.50 -9.46 24.36
N TRP A 54 20.13 -9.87 23.24
CA TRP A 54 20.98 -11.07 23.23
C TRP A 54 22.28 -11.07 22.36
N ASN A 55 22.88 -9.93 22.04
CA ASN A 55 24.20 -9.89 21.37
C ASN A 55 25.27 -9.14 22.19
N ILE A 56 26.45 -9.77 22.35
CA ILE A 56 27.66 -9.23 23.02
C ILE A 56 28.18 -7.92 22.37
N ALA A 57 27.73 -7.60 21.15
CA ALA A 57 28.03 -6.34 20.47
C ALA A 57 26.94 -5.24 20.63
N CYS A 58 25.79 -5.58 21.20
CA CYS A 58 24.66 -4.66 21.49
C CYS A 58 24.61 -4.40 23.00
N TRP A 59 25.36 -3.41 23.48
CA TRP A 59 25.19 -2.91 24.84
C TRP A 59 23.95 -2.01 24.88
N GLU A 60 22.79 -2.63 25.15
CA GLU A 60 21.54 -2.01 25.61
C GLU A 60 21.01 -0.83 24.77
N GLY A 61 19.99 -1.08 23.93
CA GLY A 61 19.03 -0.01 23.57
C GLY A 61 19.01 0.51 22.12
N CYS A 62 19.38 -0.29 21.13
CA CYS A 62 19.34 0.11 19.71
C CYS A 62 18.76 -1.00 18.83
N ASP A 63 18.17 -0.62 17.68
CA ASP A 63 17.57 -1.52 16.68
C ASP A 63 17.95 -1.08 15.25
N GLU A 64 17.94 -1.94 14.22
CA GLU A 64 18.34 -1.63 12.83
C GLU A 64 17.17 -1.56 11.83
N PRO A 65 16.28 -0.55 11.93
CA PRO A 65 15.09 -0.51 11.12
C PRO A 65 15.39 -0.27 9.64
N ARG A 66 14.77 -1.12 8.81
CA ARG A 66 14.78 -1.07 7.35
C ARG A 66 13.35 -1.15 6.78
N SER A 67 13.18 -0.49 5.64
CA SER A 67 11.94 -0.47 4.88
C SER A 67 11.96 -1.55 3.80
N LEU A 68 10.94 -2.41 3.76
CA LEU A 68 10.69 -3.34 2.65
C LEU A 68 9.29 -3.11 2.10
N ASN A 69 9.20 -2.72 0.84
CA ASN A 69 7.92 -2.36 0.24
C ASN A 69 7.57 -3.32 -0.90
N VAL A 70 6.40 -3.97 -0.79
CA VAL A 70 5.82 -4.85 -1.81
C VAL A 70 4.74 -4.09 -2.56
N GLY A 71 5.04 -3.66 -3.78
CA GLY A 71 4.14 -2.92 -4.64
C GLY A 71 3.33 -3.82 -5.57
N PHE A 72 2.09 -3.44 -5.84
CA PHE A 72 1.23 -4.09 -6.83
C PHE A 72 0.37 -3.06 -7.56
N ARG A 73 -0.06 -3.39 -8.78
CA ARG A 73 -1.06 -2.61 -9.53
C ARG A 73 -1.95 -3.52 -10.35
N VAL A 74 -3.14 -3.06 -10.73
CA VAL A 74 -4.06 -3.73 -11.65
C VAL A 74 -5.03 -2.72 -12.26
N LYS A 75 -5.45 -2.94 -13.51
CA LYS A 75 -6.57 -2.21 -14.12
C LYS A 75 -7.83 -3.06 -14.04
N ILE A 76 -8.89 -2.49 -13.46
CA ILE A 76 -10.17 -3.18 -13.31
C ILE A 76 -10.75 -3.48 -14.70
N GLY A 77 -11.11 -4.74 -14.94
CA GLY A 77 -11.69 -5.22 -16.20
C GLY A 77 -10.75 -5.28 -17.39
N VAL A 78 -9.43 -5.14 -17.16
CA VAL A 78 -8.42 -5.35 -18.19
C VAL A 78 -7.63 -6.60 -17.85
N ALA A 79 -7.88 -7.68 -18.59
CA ALA A 79 -7.23 -8.98 -18.37
C ALA A 79 -5.69 -8.85 -18.44
N ASN A 80 -4.99 -9.59 -17.57
CA ASN A 80 -3.52 -9.63 -17.49
C ASN A 80 -2.85 -8.26 -17.25
N SER A 81 -3.57 -7.29 -16.67
CA SER A 81 -3.05 -5.96 -16.38
C SER A 81 -2.34 -5.85 -15.03
N ALA A 82 -2.45 -6.86 -14.16
CA ALA A 82 -1.85 -6.80 -12.84
C ALA A 82 -0.35 -7.12 -12.87
N SER A 83 0.42 -6.39 -12.08
CA SER A 83 1.84 -6.61 -11.87
C SER A 83 2.25 -6.33 -10.43
N GLY A 84 3.37 -6.92 -10.03
CA GLY A 84 3.95 -6.79 -8.70
C GLY A 84 5.44 -6.42 -8.79
N GLN A 85 5.94 -5.76 -7.77
CA GLN A 85 7.34 -5.41 -7.58
C GLN A 85 7.65 -5.37 -6.09
N SER A 86 8.91 -5.51 -5.71
CA SER A 86 9.34 -5.31 -4.33
C SER A 86 10.67 -4.58 -4.28
N VAL A 87 10.80 -3.64 -3.36
CA VAL A 87 12.03 -2.88 -3.15
C VAL A 87 12.41 -2.93 -1.69
N TYR A 88 13.62 -3.40 -1.42
CA TYR A 88 14.21 -3.36 -0.09
C TYR A 88 15.11 -2.14 0.02
N GLY A 89 14.81 -1.27 0.98
CA GLY A 89 15.57 -0.07 1.23
C GLY A 89 16.99 -0.43 1.66
N ALA A 90 17.99 0.27 1.12
CA ALA A 90 19.39 0.06 1.46
C ALA A 90 19.66 0.16 2.97
N ASN A 91 20.65 -0.59 3.46
CA ASN A 91 21.02 -0.56 4.87
C ASN A 91 21.57 0.84 5.25
N PRO A 92 20.93 1.57 6.17
CA PRO A 92 21.45 2.83 6.70
C PRO A 92 22.62 2.66 7.68
N TRP A 93 22.87 1.42 8.15
CA TRP A 93 23.71 1.09 9.31
C TRP A 93 24.93 0.21 8.90
N PRO A 94 25.89 0.72 8.10
CA PRO A 94 26.89 -0.09 7.38
C PRO A 94 28.11 -0.54 8.20
N GLY A 95 27.98 -0.92 9.48
CA GLY A 95 29.13 -1.24 10.33
C GLY A 95 28.95 -2.45 11.22
N LEU A 96 30.06 -3.10 11.59
CA LEU A 96 30.10 -4.24 12.52
C LEU A 96 29.57 -3.90 13.94
N VAL A 97 29.35 -2.61 14.22
CA VAL A 97 28.91 -2.03 15.50
C VAL A 97 28.02 -0.78 15.29
N GLN A 98 27.62 -0.49 14.05
CA GLN A 98 26.83 0.71 13.75
C GLN A 98 25.37 0.35 13.89
N GLN A 99 24.81 0.84 14.99
CA GLN A 99 23.47 0.53 15.46
C GLN A 99 22.50 1.60 14.97
N GLY A 100 21.22 1.26 14.82
CA GLY A 100 20.21 2.26 14.49
C GLY A 100 19.88 3.18 15.67
N PRO A 101 18.77 3.92 15.60
CA PRO A 101 18.48 4.99 16.55
C PRO A 101 18.36 4.48 17.99
N ALA A 102 18.88 5.26 18.94
CA ALA A 102 18.82 4.94 20.36
C ALA A 102 17.37 4.95 20.90
N GLU A 103 17.01 3.98 21.72
CA GLU A 103 15.71 3.90 22.38
C GLU A 103 15.48 4.95 23.47
N PRO A 104 14.21 5.15 23.89
CA PRO A 104 12.98 4.57 23.35
C PRO A 104 12.31 5.47 22.30
N ASP A 105 12.96 6.52 21.81
CA ASP A 105 12.34 7.49 20.90
C ASP A 105 13.31 8.00 19.83
N GLY A 106 14.44 7.30 19.64
CA GLY A 106 15.40 7.63 18.61
C GLY A 106 14.76 7.54 17.23
N SER A 107 15.05 8.54 16.40
CA SER A 107 14.47 8.65 15.07
C SER A 107 15.56 8.68 14.00
N HIS A 108 15.29 7.99 12.89
CA HIS A 108 16.05 8.11 11.65
C HIS A 108 15.18 8.68 10.53
N THR A 109 15.75 9.56 9.71
CA THR A 109 15.14 9.98 8.45
C THR A 109 15.77 9.19 7.32
N PHE A 110 14.98 8.36 6.65
CA PHE A 110 15.45 7.62 5.48
C PHE A 110 15.78 8.59 4.34
N ILE A 111 16.95 8.39 3.75
CA ILE A 111 17.45 9.19 2.63
C ILE A 111 17.87 8.29 1.47
N ASN A 112 17.88 8.86 0.27
CA ASN A 112 18.60 8.23 -0.83
C ASN A 112 20.08 8.63 -0.72
N HIS A 113 20.91 7.69 -0.27
CA HIS A 113 22.32 7.95 0.00
C HIS A 113 23.15 7.73 -1.28
N PRO A 114 23.93 8.72 -1.76
CA PRO A 114 24.68 8.59 -3.01
C PRO A 114 25.63 7.38 -3.08
N GLN A 115 26.10 6.90 -1.92
CA GLN A 115 27.06 5.79 -1.83
C GLN A 115 26.43 4.48 -1.36
N ASN A 116 25.31 4.54 -0.62
CA ASN A 116 24.72 3.36 0.03
C ASN A 116 23.40 2.95 -0.64
N GLY A 117 22.87 3.76 -1.57
CA GLY A 117 21.63 3.50 -2.28
C GLY A 117 20.40 4.08 -1.57
N ASP A 118 19.23 3.66 -2.04
CA ASP A 118 17.96 4.19 -1.57
C ASP A 118 17.49 3.51 -0.27
N GLN A 119 17.70 4.15 0.88
CA GLN A 119 17.22 3.63 2.17
C GLN A 119 15.69 3.61 2.27
N ARG A 120 15.00 4.41 1.46
CA ARG A 120 13.55 4.60 1.57
C ARG A 120 12.75 3.42 1.03
N GLY A 121 13.38 2.55 0.25
CA GLY A 121 12.73 1.44 -0.43
C GLY A 121 11.71 1.93 -1.45
N THR A 122 12.10 2.89 -2.30
CA THR A 122 11.18 3.63 -3.17
C THR A 122 10.60 2.73 -4.26
N LEU A 123 9.28 2.59 -4.25
CA LEU A 123 8.53 2.01 -5.36
C LEU A 123 8.10 3.09 -6.33
N THR A 124 8.29 2.87 -7.63
CA THR A 124 7.82 3.76 -8.69
C THR A 124 6.77 3.09 -9.53
N PHE A 125 5.66 3.78 -9.74
CA PHE A 125 4.53 3.34 -10.54
C PHE A 125 4.30 4.35 -11.66
N SER A 126 4.83 4.05 -12.84
CA SER A 126 4.73 4.93 -14.01
C SER A 126 3.44 4.72 -14.78
N ASN A 127 2.96 5.77 -15.45
CA ASN A 127 1.83 5.72 -16.37
C ASN A 127 0.55 5.16 -15.74
N ILE A 128 0.23 5.59 -14.51
CA ILE A 128 -1.05 5.27 -13.87
C ILE A 128 -2.12 6.13 -14.52
N ALA A 129 -3.21 5.51 -15.00
CA ALA A 129 -4.36 6.24 -15.51
C ALA A 129 -5.12 6.92 -14.37
N MET A 130 -5.50 8.18 -14.58
CA MET A 130 -6.14 9.05 -13.58
C MET A 130 -7.51 9.55 -14.07
N PRO A 131 -8.47 8.65 -14.36
CA PRO A 131 -9.76 9.04 -14.91
C PRO A 131 -10.56 9.94 -13.95
N ASP A 132 -11.34 10.87 -14.51
CA ASP A 132 -12.48 11.52 -13.86
C ASP A 132 -13.80 10.97 -14.43
N LEU A 133 -14.96 11.46 -13.97
CA LEU A 133 -16.28 10.90 -14.27
C LEU A 133 -16.60 10.81 -15.78
N LEU A 134 -16.16 11.76 -16.59
CA LEU A 134 -16.36 11.73 -18.05
C LEU A 134 -15.52 10.64 -18.72
N ASP A 135 -14.29 10.45 -18.25
CA ASP A 135 -13.39 9.41 -18.73
C ASP A 135 -14.01 8.02 -18.51
N LEU A 136 -14.59 7.82 -17.33
CA LEU A 136 -15.29 6.59 -16.96
C LEU A 136 -16.54 6.36 -17.80
N ALA A 137 -17.32 7.41 -18.06
CA ALA A 137 -18.49 7.35 -18.94
C ALA A 137 -18.12 6.94 -20.37
N GLN A 138 -16.88 7.19 -20.77
CA GLN A 138 -16.31 6.81 -22.07
C GLN A 138 -15.56 5.47 -22.03
N GLY A 139 -15.58 4.75 -20.89
CA GLY A 139 -15.03 3.41 -20.74
C GLY A 139 -13.56 3.37 -20.31
N ALA A 140 -13.00 4.46 -19.79
CA ALA A 140 -11.65 4.43 -19.22
C ALA A 140 -11.58 3.46 -18.03
N PRO A 141 -10.54 2.60 -17.95
CA PRO A 141 -10.38 1.71 -16.81
C PRO A 141 -9.94 2.49 -15.57
N VAL A 142 -10.35 2.04 -14.39
CA VAL A 142 -9.76 2.49 -13.13
C VAL A 142 -8.60 1.58 -12.77
N GLU A 143 -7.50 2.21 -12.40
CA GLU A 143 -6.31 1.51 -11.95
C GLU A 143 -6.22 1.52 -10.43
N ILE A 144 -5.93 0.37 -9.83
CA ILE A 144 -5.62 0.23 -8.42
C ILE A 144 -4.12 0.04 -8.29
N VAL A 145 -3.49 0.82 -7.43
CA VAL A 145 -2.07 0.69 -7.09
C VAL A 145 -1.96 0.57 -5.59
N GLY A 146 -1.28 -0.45 -5.09
CA GLY A 146 -1.12 -0.62 -3.66
C GLY A 146 0.30 -1.00 -3.26
N VAL A 147 0.58 -0.77 -1.98
CA VAL A 147 1.84 -1.14 -1.35
C VAL A 147 1.53 -1.83 -0.03
N TRP A 148 2.12 -3.00 0.17
CA TRP A 148 2.23 -3.65 1.47
C TRP A 148 3.62 -3.32 2.02
N ALA A 149 3.67 -2.42 2.99
CA ALA A 149 4.90 -1.86 3.56
C ALA A 149 5.26 -2.60 4.85
N TRP A 150 6.47 -3.14 4.91
CA TRP A 150 6.97 -3.92 6.03
C TRP A 150 8.03 -3.14 6.78
N LYS A 151 7.99 -3.26 8.11
CA LYS A 151 9.00 -2.79 9.03
C LYS A 151 9.87 -3.99 9.38
N VAL A 152 11.15 -3.88 9.06
CA VAL A 152 12.11 -4.98 9.17
C VAL A 152 13.23 -4.53 10.08
N GLU A 153 13.59 -5.34 11.08
CA GLU A 153 14.90 -5.25 11.72
C GLU A 153 15.89 -6.08 10.93
N ASP A 154 17.11 -5.60 10.80
CA ASP A 154 18.15 -6.33 10.11
C ASP A 154 19.43 -6.20 10.91
N ASP A 155 19.54 -7.05 11.93
CA ASP A 155 20.72 -7.24 12.78
C ASP A 155 21.90 -7.88 12.01
N GLY A 156 21.74 -8.13 10.71
CA GLY A 156 22.71 -8.79 9.84
C GLY A 156 22.79 -10.31 10.00
N VAL A 157 21.95 -10.92 10.85
CA VAL A 157 21.86 -12.37 11.12
C VAL A 157 20.58 -12.98 10.52
N LEU A 158 20.02 -12.33 9.50
CA LEU A 158 18.92 -12.90 8.73
C LEU A 158 19.35 -14.20 8.04
N SER A 159 18.78 -15.33 8.48
CA SER A 159 19.01 -16.65 7.86
C SER A 159 18.53 -16.73 6.40
N VAL A 160 17.60 -15.86 6.00
CA VAL A 160 17.09 -15.68 4.64
C VAL A 160 16.83 -14.19 4.37
N PRO A 161 17.35 -13.59 3.27
CA PRO A 161 17.03 -12.21 2.93
C PRO A 161 15.51 -12.03 2.69
N PRO A 162 14.85 -11.03 3.30
CA PRO A 162 13.41 -10.82 3.20
C PRO A 162 12.97 -10.44 1.76
N THR A 163 13.91 -10.12 0.88
CA THR A 163 13.71 -9.80 -0.53
C THR A 163 13.07 -10.94 -1.35
N ALA A 164 13.44 -12.20 -1.08
CA ALA A 164 12.87 -13.35 -1.78
C ALA A 164 11.39 -13.52 -1.43
N LEU A 165 11.05 -13.36 -0.15
CA LEU A 165 9.67 -13.42 0.33
C LEU A 165 8.84 -12.26 -0.22
N ALA A 166 9.38 -11.04 -0.18
CA ALA A 166 8.74 -9.86 -0.76
C ALA A 166 8.43 -10.03 -2.26
N SER A 167 9.35 -10.65 -3.01
CA SER A 167 9.18 -10.94 -4.43
C SER A 167 8.11 -12.01 -4.68
N ALA A 168 8.07 -13.06 -3.87
CA ALA A 168 7.04 -14.09 -3.93
C ALA A 168 5.66 -13.49 -3.59
N ALA A 169 5.58 -12.65 -2.57
CA ALA A 169 4.36 -11.93 -2.20
C ALA A 169 3.87 -11.02 -3.34
N ALA A 170 4.75 -10.24 -3.95
CA ALA A 170 4.42 -9.41 -5.11
C ALA A 170 3.80 -10.24 -6.26
N THR A 171 4.38 -11.41 -6.53
CA THR A 171 3.91 -12.33 -7.57
C THR A 171 2.54 -12.93 -7.23
N ALA A 172 2.36 -13.38 -5.99
CA ALA A 172 1.10 -13.96 -5.53
C ALA A 172 -0.04 -12.92 -5.55
N ILE A 173 0.23 -11.70 -5.08
CA ILE A 173 -0.74 -10.59 -5.14
C ILE A 173 -1.12 -10.30 -6.59
N ALA A 174 -0.15 -10.14 -7.48
CA ALA A 174 -0.43 -9.88 -8.90
C ALA A 174 -1.25 -11.00 -9.55
N SER A 175 -0.97 -12.26 -9.22
CA SER A 175 -1.74 -13.42 -9.71
C SER A 175 -3.22 -13.35 -9.27
N VAL A 176 -3.45 -13.08 -7.99
CA VAL A 176 -4.80 -12.91 -7.44
C VAL A 176 -5.54 -11.76 -8.12
N LEU A 177 -4.89 -10.60 -8.26
CA LEU A 177 -5.48 -9.42 -8.91
C LEU A 177 -5.85 -9.70 -10.38
N ASN A 178 -5.02 -10.46 -11.10
CA ASN A 178 -5.31 -10.90 -12.46
C ASN A 178 -6.50 -11.85 -12.55
N SER A 179 -6.72 -12.69 -11.54
CA SER A 179 -7.87 -13.61 -11.49
C SER A 179 -9.17 -13.00 -10.97
N THR A 180 -9.12 -11.77 -10.46
CA THR A 180 -10.25 -11.11 -9.77
C THR A 180 -10.59 -9.76 -10.40
N LEU A 181 -9.87 -8.70 -10.04
CA LEU A 181 -10.15 -7.33 -10.48
C LEU A 181 -9.95 -7.17 -11.99
N ALA A 182 -8.91 -7.78 -12.57
CA ALA A 182 -8.63 -7.70 -14.00
C ALA A 182 -9.70 -8.36 -14.88
N THR A 183 -10.45 -9.34 -14.34
CA THR A 183 -11.54 -10.03 -15.04
C THR A 183 -12.93 -9.49 -14.68
N SER A 184 -13.02 -8.56 -13.73
CA SER A 184 -14.29 -7.98 -13.30
C SER A 184 -14.86 -7.00 -14.34
N THR A 185 -16.17 -6.81 -14.37
CA THR A 185 -16.78 -5.81 -15.26
C THR A 185 -16.76 -4.44 -14.57
N MET A 186 -16.27 -3.42 -15.28
CA MET A 186 -16.32 -2.05 -14.80
C MET A 186 -17.78 -1.57 -14.75
N PRO A 187 -18.29 -1.10 -13.60
CA PRO A 187 -19.66 -0.63 -13.48
C PRO A 187 -19.81 0.72 -14.15
N ALA A 188 -21.06 1.09 -14.45
CA ALA A 188 -21.40 2.45 -14.86
C ALA A 188 -20.91 3.48 -13.82
N PRO A 189 -20.66 4.74 -14.21
CA PRO A 189 -20.03 5.76 -13.35
C PRO A 189 -20.62 5.88 -11.95
N GLU A 190 -21.94 5.77 -11.82
CA GLU A 190 -22.70 5.82 -10.56
C GLU A 190 -22.41 4.65 -9.60
N GLY A 191 -21.90 3.53 -10.10
CA GLY A 191 -21.57 2.32 -9.33
C GLY A 191 -20.09 2.18 -8.97
N ILE A 192 -19.20 3.02 -9.53
CA ILE A 192 -17.74 2.86 -9.41
C ILE A 192 -17.26 3.02 -7.97
N VAL A 193 -17.77 4.00 -7.25
CA VAL A 193 -17.40 4.24 -5.85
C VAL A 193 -17.86 3.08 -4.97
N GLY A 194 -19.05 2.56 -5.24
CA GLY A 194 -19.60 1.37 -4.59
C GLY A 194 -18.78 0.12 -4.89
N LEU A 195 -18.35 -0.09 -6.14
CA LEU A 195 -17.45 -1.20 -6.50
C LEU A 195 -16.09 -1.03 -5.86
N ILE A 196 -15.46 0.13 -5.91
CA ILE A 196 -14.11 0.33 -5.36
C ILE A 196 -14.12 0.12 -3.84
N THR A 197 -15.12 0.66 -3.15
CA THR A 197 -15.24 0.48 -1.69
C THR A 197 -15.69 -0.93 -1.31
N SER A 198 -16.49 -1.62 -2.13
CA SER A 198 -16.85 -3.02 -1.88
C SER A 198 -15.85 -4.04 -2.40
N ALA A 199 -15.01 -3.71 -3.36
CA ALA A 199 -13.94 -4.56 -3.86
C ALA A 199 -12.73 -4.41 -2.92
N LEU A 200 -12.37 -3.20 -2.51
CA LEU A 200 -11.22 -2.96 -1.64
C LEU A 200 -11.56 -3.00 -0.15
N GLY A 201 -12.79 -2.68 0.25
CA GLY A 201 -13.23 -2.70 1.66
C GLY A 201 -13.93 -4.00 2.08
N ASN A 202 -14.08 -4.98 1.18
CA ASN A 202 -14.64 -6.28 1.53
C ASN A 202 -13.53 -7.22 1.99
N VAL A 203 -13.79 -7.88 3.13
CA VAL A 203 -12.99 -8.96 3.69
C VAL A 203 -12.68 -10.03 2.63
N GLY A 204 -13.57 -10.26 1.63
CA GLY A 204 -13.34 -11.20 0.54
C GLY A 204 -12.14 -10.90 -0.38
N PHE A 205 -11.86 -9.64 -0.71
CA PHE A 205 -10.68 -9.27 -1.50
C PHE A 205 -9.41 -9.51 -0.70
N PHE A 206 -9.39 -9.04 0.54
CA PHE A 206 -8.29 -9.32 1.46
C PHE A 206 -8.09 -10.81 1.68
N ASN A 207 -9.16 -11.59 1.86
CA ASN A 207 -9.10 -13.05 1.97
C ASN A 207 -8.53 -13.70 0.71
N THR A 208 -8.78 -13.15 -0.48
CA THR A 208 -8.27 -13.72 -1.73
C THR A 208 -6.80 -13.37 -1.93
N VAL A 209 -6.42 -12.11 -1.70
CA VAL A 209 -5.01 -11.67 -1.67
C VAL A 209 -4.25 -12.49 -0.62
N TRP A 210 -4.88 -12.70 0.53
CA TRP A 210 -4.40 -13.50 1.63
C TRP A 210 -4.21 -14.97 1.26
N ALA A 211 -5.19 -15.61 0.62
CA ALA A 211 -5.06 -16.98 0.16
C ALA A 211 -3.84 -17.17 -0.76
N GLY A 212 -3.60 -16.21 -1.67
CA GLY A 212 -2.40 -16.20 -2.51
C GLY A 212 -1.11 -16.10 -1.68
N ILE A 213 -1.08 -15.25 -0.66
CA ILE A 213 0.06 -15.09 0.25
C ILE A 213 0.25 -16.34 1.13
N THR A 214 -0.81 -16.97 1.64
CA THR A 214 -0.69 -18.19 2.48
C THR A 214 -0.03 -19.36 1.77
N ALA A 215 -0.22 -19.48 0.46
CA ALA A 215 0.36 -20.55 -0.34
C ALA A 215 1.90 -20.50 -0.40
N ILE A 216 2.52 -19.36 -0.10
CA ILE A 216 3.98 -19.18 -0.14
C ILE A 216 4.64 -19.21 1.25
N LEU A 217 3.86 -19.36 2.33
CA LEU A 217 4.32 -19.28 3.73
C LEU A 217 5.05 -20.50 4.31
N PRO A 218 4.77 -21.76 3.90
CA PRO A 218 5.38 -22.94 4.52
C PRO A 218 6.92 -23.07 4.41
N GLY A 219 7.62 -22.07 3.88
CA GLY A 219 9.08 -22.07 3.69
C GLY A 219 9.88 -21.02 4.46
N PHE A 220 9.29 -20.21 5.36
CA PHE A 220 9.96 -19.01 5.88
C PHE A 220 9.80 -18.78 7.40
N THR A 221 10.93 -18.63 8.08
CA THR A 221 11.07 -18.18 9.47
C THR A 221 11.86 -16.86 9.48
N VAL A 222 11.22 -15.73 9.22
CA VAL A 222 11.83 -14.41 9.38
C VAL A 222 11.45 -13.92 10.77
N ASP A 223 12.44 -13.74 11.65
CA ASP A 223 12.22 -13.27 13.03
C ASP A 223 12.10 -11.75 13.08
N ASP A 224 12.66 -11.07 12.08
CA ASP A 224 12.94 -9.64 12.13
C ASP A 224 11.91 -8.79 11.38
N ILE A 225 10.67 -9.26 11.25
CA ILE A 225 9.58 -8.42 10.73
C ILE A 225 8.66 -7.99 11.87
N VAL A 226 8.77 -6.73 12.25
CA VAL A 226 8.12 -6.17 13.45
C VAL A 226 6.68 -5.75 13.17
N GLY A 227 6.32 -5.45 11.92
CA GLY A 227 4.93 -5.17 11.56
C GLY A 227 4.75 -4.68 10.13
N SER A 228 3.49 -4.54 9.70
CA SER A 228 3.19 -4.03 8.36
C SER A 228 1.88 -3.25 8.26
N ALA A 229 1.73 -2.51 7.16
CA ALA A 229 0.49 -1.86 6.77
C ALA A 229 0.32 -1.89 5.25
N MET A 230 -0.91 -1.76 4.78
CA MET A 230 -1.20 -1.75 3.34
C MET A 230 -1.89 -0.44 2.91
N TYR A 231 -1.33 0.22 1.90
CA TYR A 231 -1.79 1.50 1.38
C TYR A 231 -2.24 1.32 -0.07
N VAL A 232 -3.51 1.60 -0.36
CA VAL A 232 -4.13 1.34 -1.66
C VAL A 232 -4.62 2.64 -2.29
N GLY A 233 -3.91 3.09 -3.31
CA GLY A 233 -4.29 4.20 -4.16
C GLY A 233 -5.21 3.79 -5.30
N VAL A 234 -6.22 4.61 -5.56
CA VAL A 234 -7.11 4.51 -6.71
C VAL A 234 -6.72 5.57 -7.72
N GLY A 235 -6.44 5.15 -8.95
CA GLY A 235 -6.21 6.02 -10.10
C GLY A 235 -7.47 6.81 -10.40
N SER A 236 -7.44 8.12 -10.10
CA SER A 236 -8.58 9.01 -10.25
C SER A 236 -8.15 10.46 -10.21
N SER A 237 -8.82 11.35 -10.94
CA SER A 237 -8.60 12.80 -10.88
C SER A 237 -9.90 13.57 -10.61
N GLY A 238 -9.78 14.90 -10.45
CA GLY A 238 -10.91 15.83 -10.37
C GLY A 238 -12.02 15.43 -9.39
N THR A 239 -13.24 15.30 -9.91
CA THR A 239 -14.44 15.02 -9.11
C THR A 239 -14.39 13.61 -8.55
N LEU A 240 -13.99 12.62 -9.36
CA LEU A 240 -13.86 11.23 -8.93
C LEU A 240 -12.91 11.08 -7.75
N ALA A 241 -11.74 11.75 -7.81
CA ALA A 241 -10.76 11.72 -6.72
C ALA A 241 -11.33 12.28 -5.41
N SER A 242 -12.07 13.39 -5.50
CA SER A 242 -12.73 14.00 -4.34
C SER A 242 -13.80 13.07 -3.74
N ILE A 243 -14.54 12.34 -4.58
CA ILE A 243 -15.54 11.36 -4.10
C ILE A 243 -14.85 10.18 -3.41
N ILE A 244 -13.78 9.64 -4.00
CA ILE A 244 -13.01 8.53 -3.40
C ILE A 244 -12.50 8.93 -2.02
N ASP A 245 -11.76 10.04 -1.90
CA ASP A 245 -11.24 10.51 -0.61
C ASP A 245 -12.38 10.75 0.39
N GLY A 246 -13.50 11.31 -0.06
CA GLY A 246 -14.68 11.55 0.76
C GLY A 246 -15.27 10.27 1.35
N VAL A 247 -15.35 9.19 0.57
CA VAL A 247 -15.93 7.92 1.02
C VAL A 247 -14.94 7.06 1.81
N THR A 248 -13.65 7.09 1.45
CA THR A 248 -12.64 6.23 2.09
C THR A 248 -12.09 6.80 3.39
N SER A 249 -12.22 8.11 3.63
CA SER A 249 -11.78 8.77 4.88
C SER A 249 -12.33 8.18 6.17
N GLY A 250 -13.45 7.44 6.11
CA GLY A 250 -14.07 6.76 7.26
C GLY A 250 -14.01 5.23 7.22
N VAL A 251 -13.32 4.64 6.25
CA VAL A 251 -13.21 3.17 6.12
C VAL A 251 -12.00 2.69 6.92
N ALA A 252 -12.26 1.95 8.00
CA ALA A 252 -11.20 1.24 8.71
C ALA A 252 -10.62 0.15 7.80
N PHE A 253 -9.30 0.15 7.64
CA PHE A 253 -8.61 -0.94 6.96
C PHE A 253 -8.62 -2.17 7.89
N PRO A 254 -9.03 -3.37 7.42
CA PRO A 254 -9.13 -4.53 8.29
C PRO A 254 -7.74 -4.95 8.76
N ALA A 255 -7.62 -5.24 10.06
CA ALA A 255 -6.47 -5.98 10.56
C ALA A 255 -6.57 -7.43 10.06
N VAL A 256 -5.49 -7.94 9.46
CA VAL A 256 -5.45 -9.31 8.94
C VAL A 256 -4.38 -10.08 9.73
N PRO A 257 -4.79 -10.93 10.70
CA PRO A 257 -3.85 -11.75 11.45
C PRO A 257 -3.31 -12.88 10.58
N ILE A 258 -2.00 -13.07 10.60
CA ILE A 258 -1.25 -14.10 9.90
C ILE A 258 -0.91 -15.22 10.88
N PRO A 259 -1.26 -16.49 10.60
CA PRO A 259 -1.02 -17.60 11.52
C PRO A 259 0.45 -17.74 11.92
N VAL A 260 0.68 -17.80 13.24
CA VAL A 260 1.96 -17.77 13.98
C VAL A 260 2.99 -18.84 13.55
N VAL A 261 2.59 -19.85 12.78
CA VAL A 261 3.45 -20.96 12.35
C VAL A 261 4.38 -20.61 11.19
N SER A 262 4.20 -19.45 10.56
CA SER A 262 5.01 -18.93 9.44
C SER A 262 4.83 -17.42 9.39
N ARG A 263 5.89 -16.62 9.59
CA ARG A 263 5.77 -15.20 10.00
C ARG A 263 6.12 -14.19 8.90
N PRO A 264 5.28 -13.94 7.87
CA PRO A 264 5.07 -12.58 7.38
C PRO A 264 4.35 -11.74 8.44
N PRO A 265 4.42 -10.39 8.32
CA PRO A 265 3.80 -9.51 9.28
C PRO A 265 2.29 -9.44 9.12
N ASP A 266 1.56 -9.46 10.23
CA ASP A 266 0.17 -9.06 10.28
C ASP A 266 -0.02 -7.72 9.57
N ILE A 267 -1.12 -7.61 8.82
CA ILE A 267 -1.51 -6.32 8.26
C ILE A 267 -2.23 -5.56 9.35
N GLY A 268 -1.51 -4.65 9.98
CA GLY A 268 -1.95 -3.90 11.16
C GLY A 268 -2.86 -2.71 10.93
N GLY A 269 -3.07 -2.38 9.67
CA GLY A 269 -3.76 -1.16 9.28
C GLY A 269 -3.43 -0.78 7.85
N GLY A 270 -3.87 0.41 7.46
CA GLY A 270 -3.78 0.83 6.07
C GLY A 270 -4.68 2.00 5.72
N SER A 271 -4.73 2.30 4.44
CA SER A 271 -5.61 3.35 3.92
C SER A 271 -5.99 3.08 2.47
N ILE A 272 -7.18 3.51 2.08
CA ILE A 272 -7.61 3.59 0.69
C ILE A 272 -7.81 5.07 0.35
N PHE A 273 -7.30 5.53 -0.77
CA PHE A 273 -7.31 6.95 -1.12
C PHE A 273 -7.21 7.17 -2.64
N SER A 274 -7.51 8.38 -3.09
CA SER A 274 -7.30 8.81 -4.47
C SER A 274 -5.84 9.19 -4.73
N LEU A 275 -5.29 8.77 -5.87
CA LEU A 275 -3.95 9.17 -6.32
C LEU A 275 -3.91 10.55 -6.95
N GLY A 276 -5.06 11.19 -7.14
CA GLY A 276 -5.22 12.45 -7.89
C GLY A 276 -4.91 13.69 -7.08
N VAL A 277 -4.89 13.58 -5.74
CA VAL A 277 -4.85 14.73 -4.84
C VAL A 277 -3.63 14.68 -3.94
N GLY A 278 -2.58 15.37 -4.37
CA GLY A 278 -1.36 15.61 -3.59
C GLY A 278 -0.62 14.35 -3.15
N THR A 279 0.46 14.55 -2.42
CA THR A 279 1.14 13.47 -1.71
C THR A 279 0.38 13.15 -0.43
N LYS A 280 0.06 11.87 -0.21
CA LYS A 280 -0.48 11.38 1.05
C LYS A 280 0.65 10.99 1.98
N SER A 281 0.46 11.22 3.28
CA SER A 281 1.38 10.80 4.33
C SER A 281 0.69 9.82 5.26
N PHE A 282 1.45 8.83 5.70
CA PHE A 282 0.96 7.77 6.58
C PHE A 282 1.93 7.54 7.72
N THR A 283 1.38 7.12 8.85
CA THR A 283 2.15 6.64 10.00
C THR A 283 1.65 5.25 10.37
N ASN A 284 2.57 4.31 10.56
CA ASN A 284 2.29 2.96 10.99
C ASN A 284 3.04 2.67 12.30
N ASN A 285 2.29 2.52 13.38
CA ASN A 285 2.78 2.13 14.70
C ASN A 285 2.37 0.70 15.08
N TYR A 286 1.78 -0.08 14.18
CA TYR A 286 1.30 -1.43 14.48
C TYR A 286 2.45 -2.44 14.54
N THR A 287 2.53 -3.20 15.62
CA THR A 287 3.51 -4.29 15.79
C THR A 287 2.79 -5.63 15.79
N ASN A 288 3.42 -6.65 15.19
CA ASN A 288 2.92 -8.01 15.18
C ASN A 288 2.87 -8.58 16.60
N ASP A 289 1.82 -9.35 16.90
CA ASP A 289 1.73 -10.02 18.19
C ASP A 289 2.87 -11.06 18.35
N GLY A 290 3.55 -11.04 19.51
CA GLY A 290 4.61 -11.99 19.83
C GLY A 290 5.93 -11.78 19.11
N VAL A 291 6.16 -10.58 18.56
CA VAL A 291 7.48 -10.10 18.12
C VAL A 291 7.95 -9.04 19.12
N ASP A 292 9.20 -9.14 19.55
CA ASP A 292 9.84 -8.15 20.39
C ASP A 292 10.31 -6.96 19.51
N GLY A 293 10.43 -5.75 20.09
CA GLY A 293 10.66 -4.52 19.32
C GLY A 293 9.37 -3.83 18.83
N GLN A 294 9.36 -2.49 18.78
CA GLN A 294 8.19 -1.70 18.37
C GLN A 294 8.60 -0.46 17.60
N HIS A 295 8.28 -0.41 16.31
CA HIS A 295 8.67 0.71 15.43
C HIS A 295 7.50 1.53 14.91
N THR A 296 7.68 2.85 14.91
CA THR A 296 6.76 3.79 14.25
C THR A 296 7.39 4.25 12.94
N MET A 297 6.87 3.78 11.81
CA MET A 297 7.35 4.21 10.48
C MET A 297 6.39 5.21 9.83
N SER A 298 6.96 6.23 9.19
CA SER A 298 6.21 7.14 8.33
C SER A 298 6.51 6.88 6.86
N TYR A 299 5.49 7.09 6.03
CA TYR A 299 5.56 6.87 4.59
C TYR A 299 4.88 8.02 3.85
N THR A 300 5.25 8.18 2.57
CA THR A 300 4.55 9.06 1.64
C THR A 300 4.18 8.30 0.38
N PHE A 301 3.01 8.60 -0.18
CA PHE A 301 2.56 8.12 -1.49
C PHE A 301 2.04 9.29 -2.34
N GLY A 302 2.74 9.62 -3.42
CA GLY A 302 2.39 10.74 -4.30
C GLY A 302 3.18 10.82 -5.58
#